data_AF-A0A9P7SRA4-F1
#
_entry.id   AF-A0A9P7SRA4-F1
#
_cell.length_a   1.000
_cell.length_b   1.000
_cell.length_c   1.000
_cell.angle_alpha   90.00
_cell.angle_beta   90.00
_cell.angle_gamma   90.00
#
_symmetry.space_group_name_H-M   'P 1'
#
loop_
_entity.id
_entity.type
_entity.pdbx_description
1 polymer ?
#
loop_
_entity_poly.entity_id
_entity_poly.type
_entity_poly.pdbx_seq_one_letter_code
_entity_poly.pdbx_strand_id
1 'polypeptide(L)'
;MPSPKSKRGPSAPRPPPRSPLTSLVGILGLLTALLACMVYIAEQNLPSFYIFRLEELKDVSSRALAQHGNDTRAVVKFIADELHETHGKMVNVEEDWVFNNAGGAMGAMYILHASVTEYLIIF
;
A
#
# COMPACT_ATOMS: atom_id res chain seq x y z
N MET A 1 29.27 -20.88 -71.49
CA MET A 1 29.84 -21.10 -70.14
C MET A 1 28.70 -21.44 -69.18
N PRO A 2 28.74 -22.57 -68.45
CA PRO A 2 27.73 -22.86 -67.44
C PRO A 2 28.09 -22.19 -66.10
N SER A 3 27.12 -21.50 -65.47
CA SER A 3 27.27 -20.89 -64.14
C SER A 3 27.49 -21.95 -63.05
N PRO A 4 28.27 -21.67 -62.00
CA PRO A 4 28.52 -22.65 -60.95
C PRO A 4 27.30 -22.77 -60.02
N LYS A 5 26.84 -24.00 -59.81
CA LYS A 5 25.78 -24.30 -58.83
C LYS A 5 26.35 -24.13 -57.41
N SER A 6 25.77 -23.20 -56.66
CA SER A 6 26.06 -23.01 -55.22
C SER A 6 25.61 -24.24 -54.43
N LYS A 7 26.56 -24.93 -53.77
CA LYS A 7 26.28 -26.02 -52.83
C LYS A 7 25.90 -25.42 -51.47
N ARG A 8 24.62 -25.49 -51.09
CA ARG A 8 24.18 -25.21 -49.72
C ARG A 8 24.74 -26.28 -48.78
N GLY A 9 25.52 -25.86 -47.78
CA GLY A 9 26.00 -26.74 -46.70
C GLY A 9 24.85 -27.26 -45.82
N PRO A 10 25.09 -28.30 -45.01
CA PRO A 10 24.05 -28.91 -44.17
C PRO A 10 23.53 -27.89 -43.16
N SER A 11 22.21 -27.72 -43.13
CA SER A 11 21.52 -26.86 -42.16
C SER A 11 21.73 -27.42 -40.75
N ALA A 12 22.16 -26.57 -39.81
CA ALA A 12 22.33 -26.94 -38.41
C ALA A 12 21.03 -27.54 -37.84
N PRO A 13 21.11 -28.57 -36.97
CA PRO A 13 19.93 -29.18 -36.36
C PRO A 13 19.19 -28.16 -35.50
N ARG A 14 17.86 -28.10 -35.65
CA ARG A 14 17.02 -27.23 -34.81
C ARG A 14 17.07 -27.71 -33.36
N PRO A 15 17.14 -26.79 -32.38
CA PRO A 15 17.09 -27.17 -30.97
C PRO A 15 15.76 -27.88 -30.65
N PRO A 16 15.76 -28.86 -29.74
CA PRO A 16 14.56 -29.58 -29.35
C PRO A 16 13.53 -28.62 -28.70
N PRO A 17 12.22 -28.86 -28.89
CA PRO A 17 11.18 -28.04 -28.29
C PRO A 17 11.24 -28.11 -26.76
N ARG A 18 11.12 -26.96 -26.09
CA ARG A 18 11.09 -26.87 -24.63
C ARG A 18 9.85 -27.56 -24.06
N SER A 19 10.00 -28.24 -22.92
CA SER A 19 8.86 -28.89 -22.27
C SER A 19 7.90 -27.85 -21.68
N PRO A 20 6.58 -28.10 -21.67
CA PRO A 20 5.59 -27.14 -21.17
C PRO A 20 5.83 -26.77 -19.70
N LEU A 21 6.32 -27.71 -18.89
CA LEU A 21 6.68 -27.48 -17.49
C LEU A 21 7.86 -26.51 -17.35
N THR A 22 8.92 -26.67 -18.16
CA THR A 22 10.08 -25.74 -18.11
C THR A 22 9.71 -24.33 -18.54
N SER A 23 8.83 -24.20 -19.54
CA SER A 23 8.29 -22.90 -19.96
C SER A 23 7.43 -22.26 -18.85
N LEU A 24 6.57 -23.04 -18.17
CA LEU A 24 5.74 -22.55 -17.08
C LEU A 24 6.58 -22.05 -15.89
N VAL A 25 7.57 -22.83 -15.45
CA VAL A 25 8.47 -22.44 -14.36
C VAL A 25 9.25 -21.16 -14.71
N GLY A 26 9.71 -21.04 -15.96
CA GLY A 26 10.36 -19.82 -16.43
C GLY A 26 9.45 -18.60 -16.39
N ILE A 27 8.19 -18.74 -16.81
CA ILE A 27 7.18 -17.67 -16.75
C ILE A 27 6.89 -17.28 -15.30
N LEU A 28 6.63 -18.25 -14.42
CA LEU A 28 6.36 -17.99 -13.01
C LEU A 28 7.55 -17.32 -12.32
N GLY A 29 8.78 -17.79 -12.59
CA GLY A 29 10.00 -17.17 -12.06
C GLY A 29 10.14 -15.71 -12.50
N LEU A 30 9.87 -15.42 -13.78
CA LEU A 30 9.89 -14.04 -14.28
C LEU A 30 8.80 -13.18 -13.63
N LEU A 31 7.57 -13.68 -13.52
CA LEU A 31 6.47 -12.95 -12.89
C LEU A 31 6.76 -12.64 -11.41
N THR A 32 7.29 -13.61 -10.66
CA THR A 32 7.71 -13.42 -9.28
C THR A 32 8.82 -12.38 -9.16
N ALA A 33 9.84 -12.45 -10.04
CA ALA A 33 10.92 -11.46 -10.03
C ALA A 33 10.42 -10.05 -10.34
N LEU A 34 9.51 -9.90 -11.32
CA LEU A 34 8.89 -8.62 -11.66
C LEU A 34 8.02 -8.09 -10.51
N LEU A 35 7.21 -8.94 -9.88
CA LEU A 35 6.41 -8.57 -8.72
C LEU A 35 7.30 -8.14 -7.55
N ALA A 36 8.35 -8.89 -7.24
CA ALA A 36 9.30 -8.54 -6.18
C ALA A 36 9.97 -7.18 -6.44
N CYS A 37 10.37 -6.91 -7.69
CA CYS A 37 10.91 -5.61 -8.08
C CYS A 37 9.88 -4.48 -7.88
N MET A 38 8.63 -4.69 -8.28
CA MET A 38 7.55 -3.72 -8.09
C MET A 38 7.28 -3.44 -6.61
N VAL A 39 7.20 -4.49 -5.77
CA VAL A 39 7.01 -4.36 -4.32
C VAL A 39 8.18 -3.62 -3.69
N TYR A 40 9.42 -3.97 -4.06
CA TYR A 40 10.61 -3.30 -3.55
C TYR A 40 10.59 -1.80 -3.87
N ILE A 41 10.25 -1.42 -5.11
CA ILE A 41 10.14 0.00 -5.49
C ILE A 41 8.99 0.68 -4.72
N ALA A 42 7.84 0.02 -4.56
CA ALA A 42 6.71 0.57 -3.82
C ALA A 42 7.08 0.81 -2.33
N GLU A 43 7.79 -0.13 -1.71
CA GLU A 43 8.24 -0.02 -0.32
C GLU A 43 9.24 1.13 -0.13
N GLN A 44 10.18 1.31 -1.07
CA GLN A 44 11.11 2.45 -1.04
C GLN A 44 10.38 3.80 -1.16
N ASN A 45 9.21 3.81 -1.82
CA ASN A 45 8.39 5.00 -1.99
C ASN A 45 7.22 5.07 -1.01
N LEU A 46 7.17 4.19 0.00
CA LEU A 46 6.06 4.11 0.95
C LEU A 46 5.70 5.48 1.59
N PRO A 47 6.68 6.32 2.01
CA PRO A 47 6.38 7.63 2.59
C PRO A 47 5.62 8.61 1.68
N SER A 48 5.73 8.44 0.35
CA SER A 48 5.00 9.28 -0.61
C SER A 48 3.51 8.97 -0.70
N PHE A 49 3.09 7.83 -0.15
CA PHE A 49 1.68 7.42 -0.09
C PHE A 49 1.00 7.85 1.21
N TYR A 50 1.75 8.35 2.20
CA TYR A 50 1.17 8.81 3.47
C TYR A 50 0.48 10.17 3.29
N ILE A 51 -0.74 10.24 3.81
CA ILE A 51 -1.59 11.42 3.86
C ILE A 51 -1.24 12.23 5.11
N PHE A 52 -1.07 11.56 6.25
CA PHE A 52 -0.86 12.22 7.53
C PHE A 52 0.60 12.24 7.93
N ARG A 53 1.05 13.38 8.45
CA ARG A 53 2.37 13.50 9.08
C ARG A 53 2.26 13.32 10.58
N LEU A 54 3.23 12.62 11.18
CA LEU A 54 3.22 12.35 12.62
C LEU A 54 3.27 13.65 13.44
N GLU A 55 3.98 14.66 12.96
CA GLU A 55 4.10 15.97 13.62
C GLU A 55 2.76 16.71 13.63
N GLU A 56 2.00 16.63 12.54
CA GLU A 56 0.66 17.21 12.43
C GLU A 56 -0.30 16.51 13.40
N LEU A 57 -0.31 15.18 13.41
CA LEU A 57 -1.16 14.39 14.32
C LEU A 57 -0.85 14.70 15.79
N LYS A 58 0.43 14.86 16.14
CA LYS A 58 0.86 15.24 17.49
C LYS A 58 0.42 16.66 17.84
N ASP A 59 0.55 17.60 16.91
CA ASP A 59 0.18 19.00 17.11
C ASP A 59 -1.33 19.15 17.34
N VAL A 60 -2.15 18.62 16.43
CA VAL A 60 -3.62 18.70 16.55
C VAL A 60 -4.12 18.04 17.83
N SER A 61 -3.57 16.88 18.20
CA SER A 61 -3.93 16.19 19.45
C SER A 61 -3.57 17.02 20.68
N SER A 62 -2.39 17.65 20.68
CA SER A 62 -1.93 18.48 21.81
C SER A 62 -2.78 19.74 21.97
N ARG A 63 -3.17 20.39 20.85
CA ARG A 63 -4.05 21.56 20.86
C ARG A 63 -5.47 21.20 21.27
N ALA A 64 -6.01 20.07 20.81
CA ALA A 64 -7.32 19.58 21.21
C ALA A 64 -7.40 19.38 22.73
N LEU A 65 -6.40 18.72 23.31
CA LEU A 65 -6.30 18.50 24.76
C LEU A 65 -6.12 19.82 25.53
N ALA A 66 -5.31 20.74 25.03
CA ALA A 66 -5.11 22.05 25.68
C ALA A 66 -6.38 22.91 25.70
N GLN A 67 -7.21 22.81 24.66
CA GLN A 67 -8.46 23.58 24.52
C GLN A 67 -9.64 22.96 25.27
N HIS A 68 -9.76 21.63 25.26
CA HIS A 68 -10.96 20.93 25.72
C HIS A 68 -10.74 20.07 26.98
N GLY A 69 -9.49 19.86 27.40
CA GLY A 69 -9.15 19.17 28.65
C GLY A 69 -9.77 17.78 28.74
N ASN A 70 -10.65 17.59 29.72
CA ASN A 70 -11.32 16.32 30.00
C ASN A 70 -12.63 16.11 29.23
N ASP A 71 -13.06 17.06 28.39
CA ASP A 71 -14.20 16.84 27.49
C ASP A 71 -13.75 16.04 26.27
N THR A 72 -13.77 14.71 26.41
CA THR A 72 -13.29 13.78 25.37
C THR A 72 -14.07 13.92 24.07
N ARG A 73 -15.37 14.21 24.11
CA ARG A 73 -16.19 14.40 22.92
C ARG A 73 -15.75 15.65 22.15
N ALA A 74 -15.50 16.75 22.86
CA ALA A 74 -14.99 17.96 22.25
C ALA A 74 -13.57 17.78 21.68
N VAL A 75 -12.68 17.06 22.39
CA VAL A 75 -11.34 16.70 21.89
C VAL A 75 -11.43 15.92 20.57
N VAL A 76 -12.23 14.86 20.54
CA VAL A 76 -12.38 14.00 19.34
C VAL A 76 -12.96 14.79 18.18
N LYS A 77 -14.01 15.58 18.43
CA LYS A 77 -14.63 16.41 17.39
C LYS A 77 -13.63 17.42 16.82
N PHE A 78 -12.85 18.09 17.67
CA PHE A 78 -11.83 19.04 17.25
C PHE A 78 -10.80 18.39 16.31
N ILE A 79 -10.28 17.22 16.68
CA ILE A 79 -9.31 16.49 15.87
C ILE A 79 -9.92 16.09 14.51
N ALA A 80 -11.13 15.53 14.51
CA ALA A 80 -11.80 15.08 13.29
C ALA A 80 -12.11 16.24 12.34
N ASP A 81 -12.65 17.34 12.87
CA ASP A 81 -12.99 18.52 12.08
C ASP A 81 -11.72 19.15 11.47
N GLU A 82 -10.68 19.38 12.26
CA GLU A 82 -9.48 20.07 11.78
C GLU A 82 -8.71 19.24 10.74
N LEU A 83 -8.60 17.92 10.94
CA LEU A 83 -8.02 17.04 9.93
C LEU A 83 -8.89 16.97 8.67
N HIS A 84 -10.21 17.08 8.79
CA HIS A 84 -11.10 17.15 7.64
C HIS A 84 -10.95 18.47 6.88
N GLU A 85 -10.67 19.57 7.55
CA GLU A 85 -10.38 20.86 6.89
C GLU A 85 -9.12 20.78 6.03
N THR A 86 -8.07 20.08 6.48
CA THR A 86 -6.80 19.98 5.77
C THR A 86 -6.75 18.84 4.74
N HIS A 87 -7.38 17.69 5.04
CA HIS A 87 -7.30 16.47 4.21
C HIS A 87 -8.63 16.05 3.55
N GLY A 88 -9.72 16.76 3.84
CA GLY A 88 -11.03 16.57 3.21
C GLY A 88 -11.54 15.13 3.32
N LYS A 89 -11.87 14.53 2.18
CA LYS A 89 -12.47 13.19 2.08
C LYS A 89 -11.60 12.06 2.61
N MET A 90 -10.31 12.32 2.88
CA MET A 90 -9.46 11.34 3.53
C MET A 90 -9.79 11.16 5.00
N VAL A 91 -10.58 12.06 5.59
CA VAL A 91 -11.04 11.97 6.98
C VAL A 91 -12.54 11.74 7.00
N ASN A 92 -12.93 10.58 7.52
CA ASN A 92 -14.29 10.28 7.87
C ASN A 92 -14.69 11.12 9.09
N VAL A 93 -15.74 11.92 8.94
CA VAL A 93 -16.35 12.72 10.01
C VAL A 93 -17.68 12.14 10.47
N GLU A 94 -18.14 11.06 9.85
CA GLU A 94 -19.27 10.27 10.33
C GLU A 94 -18.79 9.43 11.51
N GLU A 95 -19.05 9.93 12.72
CA GLU A 95 -18.66 9.32 13.99
C GLU A 95 -19.36 7.95 14.17
N ASP A 96 -18.62 6.88 13.89
CA ASP A 96 -19.04 5.49 14.09
C ASP A 96 -18.06 4.76 15.00
N TRP A 97 -18.54 4.39 16.19
CA TRP A 97 -17.76 3.73 17.22
C TRP A 97 -17.98 2.23 17.20
N VAL A 98 -16.90 1.48 17.06
CA VAL A 98 -16.92 0.01 17.08
C VAL A 98 -16.17 -0.52 18.30
N PHE A 99 -16.70 -1.56 18.93
CA PHE A 99 -15.98 -2.23 20.01
C PHE A 99 -14.75 -2.95 19.47
N ASN A 100 -13.64 -2.79 20.17
CA ASN A 100 -12.39 -3.48 19.88
C ASN A 100 -12.02 -4.39 21.05
N ASN A 101 -11.92 -5.70 20.79
CA ASN A 101 -11.48 -6.69 21.76
C ASN A 101 -10.30 -7.47 21.18
N ALA A 102 -9.10 -7.25 21.73
CA ALA A 102 -7.87 -7.87 21.26
C ALA A 102 -6.91 -8.08 22.43
N GLY A 103 -6.21 -9.21 22.45
CA GLY A 103 -5.17 -9.49 23.44
C GLY A 103 -5.65 -9.53 24.91
N GLY A 104 -6.94 -9.72 25.15
CA GLY A 104 -7.54 -9.71 26.49
C GLY A 104 -7.94 -8.32 27.02
N ALA A 105 -7.79 -7.27 26.21
CA ALA A 105 -8.26 -5.91 26.52
C ALA A 105 -9.50 -5.54 25.69
N MET A 106 -10.36 -4.68 26.25
CA MET A 106 -11.57 -4.18 25.61
C MET A 106 -11.56 -2.65 25.55
N GLY A 107 -11.90 -2.08 24.39
CA GLY A 107 -12.08 -0.65 24.18
C GLY A 107 -13.09 -0.37 23.07
N ALA A 108 -13.15 0.88 22.62
CA ALA A 108 -13.90 1.29 21.45
C ALA A 108 -12.96 2.07 20.52
N MET A 109 -13.21 2.03 19.22
CA MET A 109 -12.46 2.83 18.27
C MET A 109 -13.37 3.55 17.31
N TYR A 110 -12.95 4.74 16.89
CA TYR A 110 -13.55 5.50 15.80
C TYR A 110 -12.51 5.62 14.67
N ILE A 111 -12.86 5.13 13.48
CA ILE A 111 -11.98 5.12 12.31
C ILE A 111 -12.14 6.43 11.54
N LEU A 112 -11.10 7.26 11.57
CA LEU A 112 -11.00 8.51 10.81
C LEU A 112 -10.48 8.27 9.39
N HIS A 113 -9.53 7.34 9.22
CA HIS A 113 -8.98 6.99 7.90
C HIS A 113 -8.57 5.53 7.84
N ALA A 114 -8.72 4.92 6.66
CA ALA A 114 -8.17 3.60 6.36
C ALA A 114 -7.77 3.49 4.88
N SER A 115 -6.52 3.12 4.62
CA SER A 115 -5.99 2.78 3.30
C SER A 115 -5.15 1.49 3.38
N VAL A 116 -4.52 1.10 2.27
CA VAL A 116 -3.60 -0.04 2.25
C VAL A 116 -2.31 0.23 3.04
N THR A 117 -1.89 1.49 3.12
CA THR A 117 -0.58 1.88 3.65
C THR A 117 -0.64 2.53 5.03
N GLU A 118 -1.80 3.06 5.45
CA GLU A 118 -1.97 3.68 6.77
C GLU A 118 -3.43 3.62 7.26
N TYR A 119 -3.62 3.82 8.55
CA TYR A 119 -4.93 4.06 9.17
C TYR A 119 -4.80 5.10 10.28
N LEU A 120 -5.89 5.81 10.54
CA LEU A 120 -5.99 6.75 11.65
C LEU A 120 -7.25 6.44 12.46
N ILE A 121 -7.07 6.23 13.76
CA ILE A 121 -8.15 5.91 14.69
C ILE A 121 -8.07 6.80 15.93
N ILE A 122 -9.22 7.03 16.55
CA ILE A 122 -9.31 7.36 17.97
C ILE A 122 -9.59 6.05 18.72
N PHE A 123 -8.88 5.82 19.82
CA PHE A 123 -9.01 4.63 20.68
C PHE A 123 -9.15 5.06 22.15
#